data_AF-G5DY82-F1
#
_entry.id   AF-G5DY82-F1
#
_cell.length_a   1.000
_cell.length_b   1.000
_cell.length_c   1.000
_cell.angle_alpha   90.00
_cell.angle_beta   90.00
_cell.angle_gamma   90.00
#
_symmetry.space_group_name_H-M   'P 1'
#
loop_
_entity.id
_entity.type
_entity.pdbx_description
1 polymer ?
#
loop_
_entity_poly.entity_id
_entity_poly.type
_entity_poly.pdbx_seq_one_letter_code
_entity_poly.pdbx_strand_id
1 'polypeptide(L)'
;KKFSVMEQGLPPTVYEMRSIWAFGPDTTGPNILVDDTLPSEVDKALLSSVKDSIVQGFQWGTREGPLCDELIRNVKFKILDAVIAQEPLHRGGGQIIPTARRVVYSAFLMIVPGDPLDKSIIIRPLEPQPAPHLAREFMIKTRRRKGLSEDVSISKFFDDPMLLELAKQDVVLNYPM
;
A
#
# COMPACT_ATOMS: atom_id res chain seq x y z
N LYS A 1 6.21 13.95 -8.83
CA LYS A 1 4.79 13.65 -8.53
C LYS A 1 4.80 12.84 -7.25
N LYS A 2 4.53 13.45 -6.10
CA LYS A 2 4.66 12.81 -4.79
C LYS A 2 3.23 12.66 -4.27
N PHE A 3 2.66 11.45 -4.34
CA PHE A 3 1.48 11.12 -3.56
C PHE A 3 2.00 10.77 -2.17
N SER A 4 1.97 11.75 -1.27
CA SER A 4 2.67 11.67 -0.01
C SER A 4 1.70 11.15 1.05
N VAL A 5 1.96 9.91 1.45
CA VAL A 5 1.40 9.26 2.64
C VAL A 5 -0.04 8.78 2.46
N MET A 6 -0.17 7.49 2.13
CA MET A 6 -1.33 6.72 2.50
C MET A 6 -1.08 5.99 3.82
N GLU A 7 -1.93 6.17 4.81
CA GLU A 7 -1.82 5.49 6.10
C GLU A 7 -2.97 4.49 6.30
N GLN A 8 -2.69 3.37 6.99
CA GLN A 8 -3.75 2.45 7.40
C GLN A 8 -4.37 2.83 8.74
N GLY A 9 -5.68 2.67 8.91
CA GLY A 9 -6.33 3.03 10.17
C GLY A 9 -7.58 2.23 10.56
N LEU A 10 -8.08 2.55 11.76
CA LEU A 10 -9.34 2.07 12.36
C LEU A 10 -10.56 2.35 11.45
N PRO A 11 -11.75 1.77 11.71
CA PRO A 11 -12.96 2.11 10.94
C PRO A 11 -13.20 3.63 10.83
N PRO A 12 -13.85 4.10 9.75
CA PRO A 12 -14.01 5.53 9.52
C PRO A 12 -14.88 6.17 10.59
N THR A 13 -14.47 7.35 11.07
CA THR A 13 -15.28 8.15 11.98
C THR A 13 -16.45 8.81 11.22
N VAL A 14 -17.45 9.30 11.94
CA VAL A 14 -18.62 9.98 11.34
C VAL A 14 -18.21 11.17 10.46
N TYR A 15 -17.13 11.86 10.82
CA TYR A 15 -16.58 12.97 10.03
C TYR A 15 -15.91 12.48 8.73
N GLU A 16 -15.23 11.34 8.78
CA GLU A 16 -14.53 10.74 7.62
C GLU A 16 -15.48 10.15 6.58
N MET A 17 -16.73 9.83 6.95
CA MET A 17 -17.72 9.23 6.02
C MET A 17 -18.00 10.10 4.79
N ARG A 18 -17.90 11.43 4.92
CA ARG A 18 -18.14 12.36 3.80
C ARG A 18 -16.98 12.43 2.81
N SER A 19 -15.81 11.94 3.21
CA SER A 19 -14.58 11.98 2.43
C SER A 19 -14.17 10.62 1.87
N ILE A 20 -15.07 9.63 1.91
CA ILE A 20 -14.85 8.33 1.29
C ILE A 20 -14.85 8.50 -0.23
N TRP A 21 -13.77 8.06 -0.86
CA TRP A 21 -13.62 8.13 -2.31
C TRP A 21 -14.05 6.85 -3.01
N ALA A 22 -13.69 5.69 -2.45
CA ALA A 22 -13.96 4.40 -3.07
C ALA A 22 -13.86 3.24 -2.08
N PHE A 23 -14.47 2.13 -2.48
CA PHE A 23 -14.21 0.80 -1.94
C PHE A 23 -13.31 0.02 -2.88
N GLY A 24 -12.55 -0.93 -2.34
CA GLY A 24 -11.62 -1.79 -3.08
C GLY A 24 -11.61 -3.22 -2.54
N PRO A 25 -11.33 -4.25 -3.36
CA PRO A 25 -10.84 -4.21 -4.75
C PRO A 25 -11.89 -3.86 -5.81
N ASP A 26 -13.16 -4.02 -5.48
CA ASP A 26 -14.29 -3.67 -6.34
C ASP A 26 -15.15 -2.60 -5.64
N THR A 27 -16.23 -2.16 -6.28
CA THR A 27 -17.11 -1.09 -5.75
C THR A 27 -17.80 -1.42 -4.42
N THR A 28 -17.82 -2.70 -4.03
CA THR A 28 -18.37 -3.21 -2.77
C THR A 28 -17.33 -3.96 -1.92
N GLY A 29 -16.04 -3.72 -2.18
CA GLY A 29 -14.95 -4.43 -1.51
C GLY A 29 -14.75 -4.02 -0.03
N PRO A 30 -14.03 -4.83 0.76
CA PRO A 30 -13.86 -4.64 2.20
C PRO A 30 -12.80 -3.59 2.58
N ASN A 31 -12.21 -2.89 1.61
CA ASN A 31 -11.23 -1.84 1.85
C ASN A 31 -11.83 -0.48 1.52
N ILE A 32 -11.36 0.57 2.21
CA ILE A 32 -11.89 1.93 2.07
C ILE A 32 -10.75 2.88 1.73
N LEU A 33 -10.94 3.76 0.77
CA LEU A 33 -10.06 4.90 0.49
C LEU A 33 -10.73 6.20 0.95
N VAL A 34 -10.04 6.97 1.79
CA VAL A 34 -10.52 8.22 2.38
C VAL A 34 -9.56 9.36 2.05
N ASP A 35 -10.11 10.53 1.70
CA ASP A 35 -9.34 11.78 1.62
C ASP A 35 -9.36 12.49 2.97
N ASP A 36 -8.19 12.55 3.62
CA ASP A 36 -7.97 13.24 4.89
C ASP A 36 -7.07 14.48 4.69
N THR A 37 -6.87 14.92 3.43
CA THR A 37 -6.03 16.08 3.12
C THR A 37 -6.70 17.39 3.55
N LEU A 38 -5.92 18.34 4.06
CA LEU A 38 -6.43 19.65 4.45
C LEU A 38 -6.53 20.59 3.22
N PRO A 39 -7.67 21.31 3.02
CA PRO A 39 -7.81 22.26 1.91
C PRO A 39 -6.79 23.41 1.90
N SER A 40 -6.17 23.69 3.05
CA SER A 40 -5.10 24.68 3.18
C SER A 40 -3.74 24.19 2.66
N GLU A 41 -3.56 22.88 2.57
CA GLU A 41 -2.29 22.23 2.19
C GLU A 41 -2.36 21.70 0.76
N VAL A 42 -3.53 21.18 0.35
CA VAL A 42 -3.74 20.56 -0.95
C VAL A 42 -4.83 21.28 -1.73
N ASP A 43 -4.53 21.62 -2.98
CA ASP A 43 -5.52 22.12 -3.94
C ASP A 43 -6.56 21.02 -4.25
N LYS A 44 -7.76 21.18 -3.68
CA LYS A 44 -8.87 20.21 -3.83
C LYS A 44 -9.38 20.08 -5.27
N ALA A 45 -9.29 21.14 -6.08
CA ALA A 45 -9.72 21.08 -7.48
C ALA A 45 -8.71 20.25 -8.29
N LEU A 46 -7.42 20.46 -8.04
CA LEU A 46 -6.36 19.67 -8.65
C LEU A 46 -6.39 18.22 -8.18
N LEU A 47 -6.64 17.97 -6.89
CA LEU A 47 -6.80 16.63 -6.34
C LEU A 47 -7.98 15.88 -6.96
N SER A 48 -9.12 16.55 -7.09
CA SER A 48 -10.33 15.99 -7.69
C SER A 48 -10.12 15.59 -9.15
N SER A 49 -9.26 16.31 -9.89
CA SER A 49 -8.98 16.01 -11.30
C SER A 49 -8.30 14.65 -11.56
N VAL A 50 -7.59 14.11 -10.55
CA VAL A 50 -6.87 12.84 -10.64
C VAL A 50 -7.54 11.73 -9.84
N LYS A 51 -8.69 12.03 -9.19
CA LYS A 51 -9.43 11.11 -8.32
C LYS A 51 -9.67 9.76 -8.98
N ASP A 52 -10.20 9.74 -10.20
CA ASP A 52 -10.52 8.49 -10.90
C ASP A 52 -9.28 7.63 -11.17
N SER A 53 -8.14 8.26 -11.47
CA SER A 53 -6.88 7.54 -11.66
C SER A 53 -6.35 6.97 -10.35
N ILE A 54 -6.51 7.69 -9.24
CA ILE A 54 -6.13 7.21 -7.91
C ILE A 54 -7.02 6.03 -7.50
N VAL A 55 -8.34 6.15 -7.69
CA VAL A 55 -9.30 5.08 -7.39
C VAL A 55 -9.00 3.82 -8.21
N GLN A 56 -8.70 3.97 -9.51
CA GLN A 56 -8.29 2.83 -10.34
C GLN A 56 -7.00 2.18 -9.84
N GLY A 57 -5.98 2.98 -9.50
CA GLY A 57 -4.73 2.46 -8.91
C GLY A 57 -4.95 1.77 -7.57
N PHE A 58 -5.86 2.29 -6.75
CA PHE A 58 -6.24 1.73 -5.46
C PHE A 58 -6.98 0.39 -5.58
N GLN A 59 -7.99 0.32 -6.44
CA GLN A 59 -8.76 -0.91 -6.68
C GLN A 59 -7.88 -2.00 -7.29
N TRP A 60 -7.02 -1.64 -8.25
CA TRP A 60 -6.05 -2.57 -8.80
C TRP A 60 -5.04 -3.03 -7.74
N GLY A 61 -4.46 -2.09 -6.98
CA GLY A 61 -3.53 -2.41 -5.90
C GLY A 61 -4.15 -3.35 -4.88
N THR A 62 -5.37 -3.08 -4.41
CA THR A 62 -6.06 -3.95 -3.45
C THR A 62 -6.52 -5.28 -4.05
N ARG A 63 -6.59 -5.42 -5.38
CA ARG A 63 -6.89 -6.69 -6.05
C ARG A 63 -5.70 -7.64 -6.08
N GLU A 64 -4.51 -7.13 -6.39
CA GLU A 64 -3.30 -7.96 -6.49
C GLU A 64 -2.54 -8.01 -5.17
N GLY A 65 -2.49 -6.94 -4.37
CA GLY A 65 -1.71 -6.93 -3.13
C GLY A 65 -0.19 -7.12 -3.35
N PRO A 66 0.66 -6.83 -2.34
CA PRO A 66 2.11 -6.85 -2.53
C PRO A 66 2.81 -8.18 -2.17
N LEU A 67 2.19 -9.02 -1.34
CA LEU A 67 2.88 -10.19 -0.74
C LEU A 67 2.78 -11.45 -1.59
N CYS A 68 1.61 -11.76 -2.13
CA CYS A 68 1.34 -13.06 -2.75
C CYS A 68 0.47 -12.96 -4.02
N ASP A 69 0.33 -11.77 -4.61
CA ASP A 69 -0.65 -11.50 -5.66
C ASP A 69 -2.08 -11.93 -5.24
N GLU A 70 -2.49 -11.57 -4.01
CA GLU A 70 -3.81 -11.82 -3.41
C GLU A 70 -4.52 -10.53 -2.96
N LEU A 71 -5.85 -10.59 -2.95
CA LEU A 71 -6.72 -9.51 -2.51
C LEU A 71 -6.35 -9.01 -1.10
N ILE A 72 -6.12 -7.70 -0.96
CA ILE A 72 -6.07 -7.01 0.33
C ILE A 72 -7.49 -6.98 0.92
N ARG A 73 -7.62 -7.16 2.24
CA ARG A 73 -8.92 -7.09 2.94
C ARG A 73 -8.82 -6.36 4.27
N ASN A 74 -9.92 -5.71 4.66
CA ASN A 74 -10.11 -5.05 5.95
C ASN A 74 -9.10 -3.93 6.24
N VAL A 75 -8.75 -3.15 5.21
CA VAL A 75 -7.84 -2.02 5.34
C VAL A 75 -8.52 -0.70 4.98
N LYS A 76 -8.39 0.30 5.84
CA LYS A 76 -8.69 1.71 5.52
C LYS A 76 -7.41 2.39 5.05
N PHE A 77 -7.41 3.03 3.89
CA PHE A 77 -6.32 3.87 3.39
C PHE A 77 -6.73 5.34 3.47
N LYS A 78 -5.86 6.19 4.02
CA LYS A 78 -6.08 7.63 4.13
C LYS A 78 -5.07 8.42 3.32
N ILE A 79 -5.51 9.27 2.40
CA ILE A 79 -4.63 10.22 1.72
C ILE A 79 -4.39 11.39 2.67
N LEU A 80 -3.13 11.61 3.08
CA LEU A 80 -2.77 12.72 3.98
C LEU A 80 -2.23 13.92 3.21
N ASP A 81 -1.44 13.70 2.15
CA ASP A 81 -0.89 14.76 1.31
C ASP A 81 -0.80 14.33 -0.18
N ALA A 82 -0.87 15.30 -1.08
CA ALA A 82 -0.81 15.07 -2.52
C ALA A 82 -0.18 16.25 -3.28
N VAL A 83 1.02 16.01 -3.83
CA VAL A 83 1.72 16.96 -4.71
C VAL A 83 1.50 16.57 -6.17
N ILE A 84 0.59 17.28 -6.82
CA ILE A 84 0.14 17.01 -8.19
C ILE A 84 0.71 18.07 -9.14
N ALA A 85 1.11 17.64 -10.34
CA ALA A 85 1.60 18.54 -11.38
C ALA A 85 0.45 19.40 -11.96
N GLN A 86 0.71 20.69 -12.18
CA GLN A 86 -0.28 21.63 -12.72
C GLN A 86 -0.67 21.29 -14.18
N GLU A 87 0.32 20.91 -14.99
CA GLU A 87 0.13 20.62 -16.41
C GLU A 87 -0.61 19.28 -16.61
N PRO A 88 -1.75 19.26 -17.35
CA PRO A 88 -2.52 18.04 -17.62
C PRO A 88 -1.70 16.88 -18.21
N LEU A 89 -0.74 17.18 -19.10
CA LEU A 89 0.12 16.18 -19.74
C LEU A 89 0.88 15.33 -18.71
N HIS A 90 1.23 15.92 -17.58
CA HIS A 90 1.97 15.25 -16.51
C HIS A 90 1.07 14.51 -15.52
N ARG A 91 -0.25 14.57 -15.61
CA ARG A 91 -1.17 13.87 -14.69
C ARG A 91 -2.10 12.87 -15.38
N GLY A 92 -1.73 12.42 -16.58
CA GLY A 92 -2.45 11.34 -17.27
C GLY A 92 -2.47 10.03 -16.48
N GLY A 93 -3.51 9.21 -16.68
CA GLY A 93 -3.74 7.97 -15.94
C GLY A 93 -2.56 7.00 -15.95
N GLY A 94 -1.83 6.89 -17.07
CA GLY A 94 -0.63 6.03 -17.17
C GLY A 94 0.53 6.42 -16.24
N GLN A 95 0.49 7.62 -15.64
CA GLN A 95 1.46 8.09 -14.66
C GLN A 95 0.92 7.97 -13.23
N ILE A 96 -0.37 8.29 -13.04
CA ILE A 96 -1.00 8.32 -11.72
C ILE A 96 -1.32 6.91 -11.23
N ILE A 97 -1.89 6.05 -12.08
CA ILE A 97 -2.35 4.70 -11.70
C ILE A 97 -1.21 3.84 -11.14
N PRO A 98 -0.04 3.70 -11.81
CA PRO A 98 1.06 2.90 -11.28
C PRO A 98 1.62 3.49 -9.98
N THR A 99 1.66 4.82 -9.87
CA THR A 99 2.14 5.51 -8.67
C THR A 99 1.21 5.27 -7.49
N ALA A 100 -0.11 5.45 -7.67
CA ALA A 100 -1.11 5.17 -6.64
C ALA A 100 -1.05 3.71 -6.17
N ARG A 101 -0.89 2.76 -7.10
CA ARG A 101 -0.72 1.34 -6.79
C ARG A 101 0.51 1.07 -5.91
N ARG A 102 1.66 1.69 -6.22
CA ARG A 102 2.87 1.58 -5.39
C ARG A 102 2.66 2.14 -3.99
N VAL A 103 1.97 3.27 -3.87
CA VAL A 103 1.67 3.87 -2.56
C VAL A 103 0.74 2.98 -1.72
N VAL A 104 -0.25 2.31 -2.32
CA VAL A 104 -1.08 1.30 -1.62
C VAL A 104 -0.21 0.19 -1.04
N TYR A 105 0.73 -0.33 -1.83
CA TYR A 105 1.62 -1.41 -1.38
C TYR A 105 2.54 -0.96 -0.27
N SER A 106 3.13 0.23 -0.39
CA SER A 106 3.94 0.79 0.67
C SER A 106 3.17 0.93 1.97
N ALA A 107 2.00 1.59 1.92
CA ALA A 107 1.14 1.77 3.08
C ALA A 107 0.75 0.44 3.72
N PHE A 108 0.55 -0.60 2.90
CA PHE A 108 0.19 -1.93 3.38
C PHE A 108 1.30 -2.66 4.12
N LEU A 109 2.54 -2.52 3.65
CA LEU A 109 3.68 -3.22 4.25
C LEU A 109 4.17 -2.61 5.56
N MET A 110 3.77 -1.38 5.90
CA MET A 110 4.27 -0.67 7.09
C MET A 110 3.70 -1.18 8.43
N ILE A 111 2.60 -1.96 8.45
CA ILE A 111 1.81 -2.19 9.68
C ILE A 111 1.57 -3.69 10.00
N VAL A 112 2.15 -4.64 9.26
CA VAL A 112 1.87 -6.07 9.51
C VAL A 112 2.62 -6.57 10.77
N PRO A 113 1.91 -7.04 11.82
CA PRO A 113 2.56 -7.62 13.00
C PRO A 113 3.11 -9.02 12.69
N GLY A 114 4.40 -9.22 12.99
CA GLY A 114 5.18 -10.39 12.57
C GLY A 114 5.64 -10.22 11.12
N ASP A 115 6.95 -10.34 10.87
CA ASP A 115 7.49 -10.01 9.56
C ASP A 115 7.43 -11.21 8.60
N PRO A 116 6.52 -11.22 7.59
CA PRO A 116 6.53 -12.25 6.56
C PRO A 116 7.81 -12.19 5.69
N LEU A 117 8.55 -11.08 5.72
CA LEU A 117 9.74 -10.83 4.92
C LEU A 117 11.05 -11.20 5.63
N ASP A 118 11.00 -11.65 6.89
CA ASP A 118 12.18 -11.87 7.74
C ASP A 118 13.06 -13.00 7.19
N LYS A 119 14.15 -12.63 6.54
CA LYS A 119 15.03 -13.59 5.86
C LYS A 119 15.81 -14.49 6.82
N SER A 120 15.91 -14.13 8.10
CA SER A 120 16.58 -14.96 9.11
C SER A 120 15.81 -16.25 9.39
N ILE A 121 14.50 -16.27 9.13
CA ILE A 121 13.64 -17.42 9.34
C ILE A 121 13.76 -18.37 8.14
N ILE A 122 14.45 -19.49 8.35
CA ILE A 122 14.60 -20.57 7.36
C ILE A 122 13.45 -21.56 7.51
N ILE A 123 12.64 -21.72 6.45
CA ILE A 123 11.52 -22.66 6.43
C ILE A 123 12.02 -24.06 6.05
N ARG A 124 11.89 -25.02 6.98
CA ARG A 124 12.26 -26.42 6.73
C ARG A 124 11.17 -27.18 5.96
N PRO A 125 11.52 -27.96 4.92
CA PRO A 125 10.54 -28.79 4.21
C PRO A 125 9.90 -29.84 5.12
N LEU A 126 8.58 -30.03 4.98
CA LEU A 126 7.81 -31.08 5.67
C LEU A 126 7.80 -31.01 7.21
N GLU A 127 8.28 -29.91 7.80
CA GLU A 127 8.22 -29.66 9.23
C GLU A 127 7.40 -28.40 9.53
N PRO A 128 6.42 -28.46 10.46
CA PRO A 128 5.69 -27.27 10.87
C PRO A 128 6.61 -26.30 11.61
N GLN A 129 6.51 -25.00 11.30
CA GLN A 129 7.30 -23.99 12.01
C GLN A 129 6.64 -23.54 13.32
N PRO A 130 7.43 -23.03 14.28
CA PRO A 130 6.91 -22.38 15.47
C PRO A 130 5.97 -21.22 15.12
N ALA A 131 5.01 -20.94 16.02
CA ALA A 131 4.05 -19.84 15.89
C ALA A 131 4.61 -18.50 15.37
N PRO A 132 5.77 -17.98 15.85
CA PRO A 132 6.30 -16.71 15.35
C PRO A 132 6.70 -16.71 13.87
N HIS A 133 6.95 -17.88 13.27
CA HIS A 133 7.45 -18.01 11.90
C HIS A 133 6.34 -18.31 10.89
N LEU A 134 5.11 -18.54 11.36
CA LEU A 134 3.98 -18.96 10.52
C LEU A 134 3.64 -17.91 9.44
N ALA A 135 3.80 -16.62 9.74
CA ALA A 135 3.54 -15.54 8.77
C ALA A 135 4.42 -15.69 7.52
N ARG A 136 5.73 -15.88 7.71
CA ARG A 136 6.68 -16.14 6.62
C ARG A 136 6.42 -17.49 5.96
N GLU A 137 6.14 -18.53 6.75
CA GLU A 137 5.86 -19.87 6.21
C GLU A 137 4.68 -19.86 5.24
N PHE A 138 3.55 -19.25 5.64
CA PHE A 138 2.37 -19.13 4.79
C PHE A 138 2.64 -18.28 3.56
N MET A 139 3.38 -17.17 3.70
CA MET A 139 3.77 -16.34 2.56
C MET A 139 4.59 -17.13 1.55
N ILE A 140 5.70 -17.77 1.96
CA ILE A 140 6.58 -18.54 1.06
C ILE A 140 5.81 -19.69 0.39
N LYS A 141 5.03 -20.46 1.15
CA LYS A 141 4.24 -21.58 0.60
C LYS A 141 3.23 -21.10 -0.43
N THR A 142 2.56 -19.97 -0.19
CA THR A 142 1.61 -19.38 -1.12
C THR A 142 2.30 -18.90 -2.40
N ARG A 143 3.48 -18.28 -2.28
CA ARG A 143 4.29 -17.83 -3.42
C ARG A 143 4.78 -19.01 -4.28
N ARG A 144 5.32 -20.07 -3.65
CA ARG A 144 5.71 -21.32 -4.35
C ARG A 144 4.54 -21.94 -5.12
N ARG A 145 3.36 -22.03 -4.50
CA ARG A 145 2.14 -22.56 -5.14
C ARG A 145 1.76 -21.78 -6.40
N LYS A 146 1.99 -20.46 -6.40
CA LYS A 146 1.67 -19.56 -7.51
C LYS A 146 2.80 -19.42 -8.54
N GLY A 147 3.96 -20.04 -8.33
CA GLY A 147 5.14 -19.86 -9.18
C GLY A 147 5.82 -18.49 -9.03
N LEU A 148 5.60 -17.80 -7.91
CA LEU A 148 6.25 -16.53 -7.59
C LEU A 148 7.60 -16.76 -6.91
N SER A 149 8.56 -15.86 -7.13
CA SER A 149 9.87 -15.88 -6.45
C SER A 149 9.70 -15.77 -4.93
N GLU A 150 10.49 -16.48 -4.13
CA GLU A 150 10.40 -16.40 -2.66
C GLU A 150 10.77 -15.02 -2.11
N ASP A 151 11.64 -14.29 -2.81
CA ASP A 151 12.02 -12.93 -2.45
C ASP A 151 10.94 -11.93 -2.89
N VAL A 152 10.32 -11.27 -1.91
CA VAL A 152 9.50 -10.09 -2.15
C VAL A 152 10.43 -8.90 -2.30
N SER A 153 10.66 -8.48 -3.55
CA SER A 153 11.48 -7.30 -3.84
C SER A 153 10.70 -6.03 -3.53
N ILE A 154 10.78 -5.57 -2.28
CA ILE A 154 10.17 -4.32 -1.81
C ILE A 154 10.65 -3.15 -2.68
N SER A 155 11.93 -3.11 -3.03
CA SER A 155 12.54 -2.07 -3.89
C SER A 155 11.86 -1.84 -5.25
N LYS A 156 11.04 -2.77 -5.76
CA LYS A 156 10.25 -2.56 -6.98
C LYS A 156 9.12 -1.56 -6.79
N PHE A 157 8.73 -1.30 -5.54
CA PHE A 157 7.55 -0.50 -5.19
C PHE A 157 7.91 0.82 -4.50
N PHE A 158 9.16 0.98 -4.05
CA PHE A 158 9.61 2.16 -3.32
C PHE A 158 10.76 2.79 -4.09
N ASP A 159 10.60 4.07 -4.46
CA ASP A 159 11.69 4.85 -5.05
C ASP A 159 12.65 5.31 -3.93
N ASP A 160 13.93 5.58 -4.24
CA ASP A 160 14.94 6.00 -3.25
C ASP A 160 14.48 7.16 -2.32
N PRO A 161 13.78 8.20 -2.80
CA PRO A 161 13.26 9.25 -1.94
C PRO A 161 12.18 8.75 -0.97
N MET A 162 11.39 7.75 -1.37
CA MET A 162 10.33 7.16 -0.54
C MET A 162 10.94 6.30 0.58
N LEU A 163 11.94 5.49 0.24
CA LEU A 163 12.73 4.72 1.22
C LEU A 163 13.38 5.63 2.26
N LEU A 164 13.91 6.77 1.83
CA LEU A 164 14.54 7.74 2.72
C LEU A 164 13.53 8.37 3.70
N GLU A 165 12.31 8.70 3.26
CA GLU A 165 11.28 9.24 4.16
C GLU A 165 10.76 8.18 5.15
N LEU A 166 10.65 6.93 4.71
CA LEU A 166 10.34 5.79 5.59
C LEU A 166 11.42 5.57 6.65
N ALA A 167 12.69 5.71 6.25
CA ALA A 167 13.83 5.63 7.17
C ALA A 167 13.85 6.78 8.18
N LYS A 168 13.38 7.98 7.81
CA LYS A 168 13.28 9.14 8.72
C LYS A 168 12.08 9.08 9.67
N GLN A 169 11.02 8.34 9.34
CA GLN A 169 9.84 8.17 10.20
C GLN A 169 10.06 7.13 11.31
N ASP A 170 11.29 6.65 11.55
CA ASP A 170 11.62 5.59 12.53
C ASP A 170 10.84 4.27 12.35
N VAL A 171 10.24 4.03 11.17
CA VAL A 171 9.49 2.78 10.89
C VAL A 171 10.42 1.67 10.37
N VAL A 172 11.64 2.00 9.92
CA VAL A 172 12.59 1.03 9.30
C VAL A 172 13.74 0.64 10.23
N LEU A 173 13.90 1.24 11.41
CA LEU A 173 15.05 0.98 12.30
C LEU A 173 15.06 -0.40 12.98
N ASN A 174 14.15 -1.32 12.64
CA ASN A 174 14.16 -2.69 13.15
C ASN A 174 14.52 -3.76 12.11
N TYR A 175 15.00 -3.39 10.92
CA TYR A 175 15.55 -4.36 9.95
C TYR A 175 17.07 -4.21 9.79
N PRO A 176 17.86 -5.24 10.13
CA PRO A 176 19.25 -5.29 9.70
C PRO A 176 19.30 -5.53 8.18
N MET A 177 20.07 -4.67 7.50
CA MET A 177 20.42 -4.79 6.07
C MET A 177 21.15 -6.10 5.76
#